data_AF-A0A947BL71-F1
#
_entry.id   AF-A0A947BL71-F1
#
_cell.length_a   1.000
_cell.length_b   1.000
_cell.length_c   1.000
_cell.angle_alpha   90.00
_cell.angle_beta   90.00
_cell.angle_gamma   90.00
#
_symmetry.space_group_name_H-M   'P 1'
#
loop_
_entity.id
_entity.type
_entity.pdbx_description
1 polymer ?
#
loop_
_entity_poly.entity_id
_entity_poly.type
_entity_poly.pdbx_seq_one_letter_code
_entity_poly.pdbx_strand_id
1 'polypeptide(L)'
;QGRILMLFPEGTRVLPKQKKPFKIGGAIVSQRTGYSVVPIAHNAGEYWPRHSWIKWPGTIRVVIGKPIDPQGKKPEDIIDEVATWILSECERISDEAQLRRIGVL
;
A
#
# COMPACT_ATOMS: atom_id res chain seq x y z
N GLN A 1 15.42 6.22 -20.33
CA GLN A 1 14.11 5.67 -20.77
C GLN A 1 13.12 5.88 -19.63
N GLY A 2 11.91 6.38 -19.90
CA GLY A 2 10.85 6.53 -18.89
C GLY A 2 10.07 5.22 -18.73
N ARG A 3 10.45 4.40 -17.74
CA ARG A 3 9.78 3.13 -17.43
C ARG A 3 8.92 3.30 -16.17
N ILE A 4 7.80 2.60 -16.11
CA ILE A 4 6.96 2.54 -14.90
C ILE A 4 7.49 1.42 -14.01
N LEU A 5 7.77 1.75 -12.74
CA LEU A 5 8.17 0.80 -11.71
C LEU A 5 7.06 0.69 -10.67
N MET A 6 6.50 -0.51 -10.51
CA MET A 6 5.51 -0.81 -9.47
C MET A 6 6.17 -1.66 -8.38
N LEU A 7 6.06 -1.21 -7.13
CA LEU A 7 6.68 -1.87 -5.98
C LEU A 7 5.64 -2.09 -4.88
N PHE A 8 5.75 -3.24 -4.22
CA PHE A 8 4.96 -3.57 -3.03
C PHE A 8 5.90 -3.47 -1.82
N PRO A 9 5.85 -2.38 -1.04
CA PRO A 9 6.84 -2.11 0.00
C PRO A 9 6.83 -3.16 1.12
N GLU A 10 5.70 -3.82 1.38
CA GLU A 10 5.61 -4.91 2.37
C GLU A 10 6.31 -6.20 1.89
N GLY A 11 6.62 -6.30 0.60
CA GLY A 11 7.31 -7.43 -0.05
C GLY A 11 6.50 -8.72 -0.13
N THR A 12 5.34 -8.80 0.52
CA THR A 12 4.42 -9.94 0.47
C THR A 12 3.04 -9.48 0.91
N ARG A 13 1.98 -10.20 0.52
CA ARG A 13 0.61 -9.91 1.00
C ARG A 13 0.57 -9.94 2.53
N VAL A 14 -0.01 -8.92 3.13
CA VAL A 14 -0.21 -8.79 4.59
C VAL A 14 -1.69 -9.01 4.90
N LEU A 15 -1.99 -9.56 6.07
CA LEU A 15 -3.38 -9.72 6.49
C LEU A 15 -4.02 -8.35 6.72
N PRO A 16 -5.34 -8.19 6.50
CA PRO A 16 -6.03 -6.95 6.85
C PRO A 16 -5.77 -6.57 8.32
N LYS A 17 -5.66 -5.27 8.61
CA LYS A 17 -5.31 -4.69 9.92
C LYS A 17 -3.91 -5.06 10.49
N GLN A 18 -3.14 -5.94 9.84
CA GLN A 18 -1.76 -6.21 10.23
C GLN A 18 -0.82 -5.19 9.60
N LYS A 19 0.13 -4.66 10.39
CA LYS A 19 1.19 -3.77 9.92
C LYS A 19 2.50 -4.56 9.74
N LYS A 20 3.21 -4.30 8.64
CA LYS A 20 4.60 -4.74 8.44
C LYS A 20 5.47 -3.54 8.09
N PRO A 21 6.78 -3.58 8.41
CA PRO A 21 7.71 -2.55 7.97
C PRO A 21 7.74 -2.45 6.44
N PHE A 22 7.72 -1.21 5.94
CA PHE A 22 7.81 -0.92 4.52
C PHE A 22 9.28 -0.95 4.09
N LYS A 23 9.60 -1.69 3.03
CA LYS A 23 10.95 -1.75 2.49
C LYS A 23 11.29 -0.44 1.77
N ILE A 24 12.47 0.09 2.07
CA ILE A 24 12.95 1.40 1.60
C ILE A 24 13.36 1.45 0.12
N GLY A 25 13.49 0.30 -0.56
CA GLY A 25 14.08 0.22 -1.91
C GLY A 25 13.42 1.14 -2.95
N GLY A 26 12.10 1.31 -2.89
CA GLY A 26 11.39 2.23 -3.78
C GLY A 26 11.72 3.70 -3.55
N ALA A 27 11.85 4.10 -2.30
CA ALA A 27 12.26 5.45 -1.94
C ALA A 27 13.70 5.75 -2.36
N ILE A 28 14.61 4.79 -2.24
CA ILE A 28 16.00 4.93 -2.74
C ILE A 28 16.01 5.14 -4.26
N VAL A 29 15.20 4.38 -5.01
CA VAL A 29 15.11 4.54 -6.46
C VAL A 29 14.55 5.92 -6.82
N SER A 30 13.48 6.35 -6.16
CA SER A 30 12.89 7.69 -6.36
C SER A 30 13.89 8.80 -6.08
N GLN A 31 14.57 8.77 -4.92
CA GLN A 31 15.58 9.78 -4.56
C GLN A 31 16.72 9.86 -5.58
N ARG A 32 17.24 8.71 -6.03
CA ARG A 32 18.38 8.69 -6.98
C ARG A 32 18.00 9.12 -8.39
N THR A 33 16.75 8.92 -8.79
CA THR A 33 16.29 9.20 -10.16
C THR A 33 15.56 10.52 -10.29
N GLY A 34 15.11 11.12 -9.18
CA GLY A 34 14.33 12.36 -9.15
C GLY A 34 12.86 12.19 -9.53
N TYR A 35 12.40 10.96 -9.83
CA TYR A 35 10.99 10.71 -10.16
C TYR A 35 10.14 10.59 -8.90
N SER A 36 8.95 11.19 -8.93
CA SER A 36 7.99 11.12 -7.83
C SER A 36 7.48 9.70 -7.57
N VAL A 37 7.17 9.41 -6.31
CA VAL A 37 6.45 8.18 -5.92
C VAL A 37 4.96 8.46 -5.93
N VAL A 38 4.16 7.62 -6.57
CA VAL A 38 2.69 7.69 -6.48
C VAL A 38 2.23 6.58 -5.55
N PRO A 39 1.74 6.88 -4.33
CA PRO A 39 1.28 5.86 -3.40
C PRO A 39 -0.11 5.35 -3.83
N ILE A 40 -0.36 4.06 -3.63
CA ILE A 40 -1.63 3.40 -3.99
C ILE A 40 -2.07 2.53 -2.80
N ALA A 41 -3.32 2.68 -2.38
CA ALA A 41 -3.94 1.89 -1.32
C ALA A 41 -5.13 1.09 -1.86
N HIS A 42 -5.35 -0.12 -1.34
CA HIS A 42 -6.53 -0.93 -1.69
C HIS A 42 -6.96 -1.89 -0.57
N ASN A 43 -8.25 -2.25 -0.54
CA ASN A 43 -8.78 -3.21 0.45
C ASN A 43 -8.96 -4.66 -0.09
N ALA A 44 -8.31 -5.01 -1.20
CA ALA A 44 -8.47 -6.34 -1.82
C ALA A 44 -8.22 -7.53 -0.87
N GLY A 45 -7.35 -7.36 0.13
CA GLY A 45 -7.05 -8.40 1.13
C GLY A 45 -8.25 -8.82 1.98
N GLU A 46 -9.28 -7.99 2.10
CA GLU A 46 -10.52 -8.26 2.84
C GLU A 46 -11.41 -9.26 2.10
N TYR A 47 -11.37 -9.26 0.76
CA TYR A 47 -12.18 -10.14 -0.07
C TYR A 47 -11.38 -11.32 -0.62
N TRP A 48 -10.10 -11.11 -0.93
CA TRP A 48 -9.21 -12.10 -1.56
C TRP A 48 -8.00 -12.42 -0.68
N PRO A 49 -8.21 -13.04 0.50
CA PRO A 49 -7.16 -13.23 1.49
C PRO A 49 -6.00 -14.10 0.99
N ARG A 50 -4.82 -13.85 1.59
CA ARG A 50 -3.60 -14.62 1.36
C ARG A 50 -3.83 -16.08 1.78
N HIS A 51 -3.34 -17.03 0.97
CA HIS A 51 -3.47 -18.48 1.20
C HIS A 51 -4.90 -19.03 1.29
N SER A 52 -5.90 -18.26 0.85
CA SER A 52 -7.28 -18.73 0.75
C SER A 52 -7.67 -19.05 -0.70
N TRP A 53 -8.30 -20.21 -0.89
CA TRP A 53 -8.98 -20.58 -2.13
C TRP A 53 -10.31 -19.85 -2.31
N ILE A 54 -10.92 -19.40 -1.21
CA ILE A 54 -12.20 -18.67 -1.21
C ILE A 54 -11.94 -17.21 -1.59
N LYS A 55 -12.69 -16.73 -2.59
CA LYS A 55 -12.75 -15.32 -2.99
C LYS A 55 -14.15 -14.82 -2.68
N TRP A 56 -14.24 -13.85 -1.79
CA TRP A 56 -15.53 -13.26 -1.43
C TRP A 56 -15.95 -12.25 -2.50
N PRO A 57 -17.24 -12.20 -2.87
CA PRO A 57 -17.77 -11.10 -3.67
C PRO A 57 -17.78 -9.81 -2.84
N GLY A 58 -17.63 -8.67 -3.50
CA GLY A 58 -17.58 -7.37 -2.86
C GLY A 58 -16.92 -6.32 -3.75
N THR A 59 -16.66 -5.14 -3.19
CA THR A 59 -16.05 -4.03 -3.93
C THR A 59 -14.62 -3.82 -3.47
N ILE A 60 -13.68 -4.04 -4.39
CA ILE A 60 -12.28 -3.63 -4.18
C ILE A 60 -12.19 -2.14 -4.49
N ARG A 61 -11.88 -1.36 -3.46
CA ARG A 61 -11.59 0.07 -3.59
C ARG A 61 -10.09 0.22 -3.81
N VAL A 62 -9.72 0.98 -4.84
CA VAL A 62 -8.34 1.36 -5.13
C VAL A 62 -8.28 2.88 -5.09
N VAL A 63 -7.35 3.43 -4.31
CA VAL A 63 -7.15 4.87 -4.20
C VAL A 63 -5.73 5.20 -4.64
N ILE A 64 -5.63 6.16 -5.55
CA ILE A 64 -4.36 6.68 -6.08
C ILE A 64 -4.10 8.01 -5.39
N GLY A 65 -2.98 8.10 -4.69
CA GLY A 65 -2.57 9.31 -3.97
C GLY A 65 -1.90 10.34 -4.87
N LYS A 66 -1.59 11.49 -4.28
CA LYS A 66 -0.81 12.53 -4.95
C LYS A 66 0.64 12.07 -5.10
N PRO A 67 1.34 12.46 -6.18
CA PRO A 67 2.78 12.20 -6.31
C PRO A 67 3.56 12.85 -5.16
N ILE A 68 4.46 12.07 -4.57
CA ILE A 68 5.41 12.51 -3.54
C ILE A 68 6.72 12.84 -4.25
N ASP A 69 7.07 14.12 -4.25
CA ASP A 69 8.33 14.61 -4.81
C ASP A 69 9.52 14.24 -3.90
N PRO A 70 10.58 13.58 -4.42
CA PRO A 70 11.77 13.27 -3.64
C PRO A 70 12.71 14.46 -3.41
N GLN A 71 12.51 15.61 -4.06
CA GLN A 71 13.45 16.74 -3.96
C GLN A 71 13.65 17.18 -2.51
N GLY A 72 14.91 17.18 -2.06
CA GLY A 72 15.29 17.59 -0.70
C GLY A 72 14.93 16.58 0.41
N LYS A 73 14.39 15.40 0.09
CA LYS A 73 14.02 14.37 1.07
C LYS A 73 15.07 13.25 1.15
N LYS A 74 15.20 12.65 2.33
CA LYS A 74 15.92 11.38 2.47
C LYS A 74 15.00 10.21 2.10
N PRO A 75 15.54 9.04 1.72
CA PRO A 75 14.70 7.87 1.40
C PRO A 75 13.80 7.45 2.58
N GLU A 76 14.25 7.66 3.81
CA GLU A 76 13.48 7.39 5.03
C GLU A 76 12.23 8.28 5.11
N ASP A 77 12.37 9.58 4.84
CA ASP A 77 11.25 10.52 4.86
C ASP A 77 10.20 10.16 3.79
N ILE A 78 10.66 9.76 2.61
CA ILE A 78 9.78 9.37 1.49
C ILE A 78 9.00 8.09 1.85
N ILE A 79 9.66 7.07 2.39
CA ILE A 79 8.98 5.80 2.70
C ILE A 79 8.02 5.96 3.89
N ASP A 80 8.35 6.82 4.86
CA ASP A 80 7.48 7.10 6.01
C ASP A 80 6.22 7.87 5.58
N GLU A 81 6.34 8.83 4.67
CA GLU A 81 5.19 9.54 4.08
C GLU A 81 4.29 8.58 3.28
N VAL A 82 4.89 7.73 2.45
CA VAL A 82 4.17 6.68 1.71
C VAL A 82 3.45 5.73 2.66
N ALA A 83 4.13 5.23 3.69
CA ALA A 83 3.58 4.28 4.65
C ALA A 83 2.42 4.90 5.44
N THR A 84 2.61 6.13 5.93
CA THR A 84 1.57 6.86 6.66
C THR A 84 0.33 7.05 5.80
N TRP A 85 0.50 7.48 4.55
CA TRP A 85 -0.61 7.69 3.63
C TRP A 85 -1.33 6.38 3.29
N ILE A 86 -0.58 5.33 2.91
CA ILE A 86 -1.18 4.03 2.54
C ILE A 86 -1.94 3.43 3.72
N LEU A 87 -1.37 3.44 4.93
CA LEU A 87 -2.02 2.87 6.10
C LEU A 87 -3.28 3.64 6.51
N SER A 88 -3.23 4.98 6.46
CA SER A 88 -4.41 5.82 6.72
C SER A 88 -5.51 5.56 5.70
N GLU A 89 -5.13 5.39 4.44
CA GLU A 89 -6.11 5.23 3.37
C GLU A 89 -6.72 3.83 3.37
N CYS A 90 -5.93 2.80 3.63
CA CYS A 90 -6.41 1.44 3.88
C CYS A 90 -7.41 1.39 5.04
N GLU A 91 -7.16 2.14 6.13
CA GLU A 91 -8.12 2.25 7.23
C GLU A 91 -9.44 2.88 6.78
N ARG A 92 -9.36 3.98 6.02
CA ARG A 92 -10.52 4.72 5.52
C ARG A 92 -11.41 3.93 4.57
N ILE A 93 -10.82 3.11 3.70
CA ILE A 93 -11.54 2.36 2.66
C ILE A 93 -11.99 0.96 3.11
N SER A 94 -11.59 0.55 4.32
CA SER A 94 -11.86 -0.76 4.90
C SER A 94 -13.36 -1.03 5.02
N ASP A 95 -13.78 -2.27 4.80
CA ASP A 95 -15.14 -2.74 5.01
C ASP A 95 -15.23 -3.52 6.34
N GLU A 96 -15.66 -2.85 7.41
CA GLU A 96 -15.80 -3.48 8.72
C GLU A 96 -16.71 -4.70 8.74
N ALA A 97 -17.80 -4.69 7.94
CA ALA A 97 -18.72 -5.81 7.88
C ALA A 97 -18.04 -7.03 7.27
N GLN A 98 -17.25 -6.82 6.22
CA GLN A 98 -16.44 -7.88 5.61
C GLN A 98 -15.35 -8.37 6.57
N LEU A 99 -14.67 -7.49 7.30
CA LEU A 99 -13.66 -7.87 8.28
C LEU A 99 -14.22 -8.76 9.39
N ARG A 100 -15.43 -8.45 9.90
CA ARG A 100 -16.15 -9.31 10.86
C ARG A 100 -16.51 -10.67 10.25
N ARG A 101 -16.98 -10.68 8.99
CA ARG A 101 -17.31 -11.92 8.28
C ARG A 101 -16.13 -12.86 8.13
N ILE A 102 -14.92 -12.34 7.92
CA ILE A 102 -13.70 -13.14 7.76
C ILE A 102 -12.94 -13.36 9.08
N GLY A 103 -13.47 -12.90 10.21
CA GLY A 103 -12.90 -13.09 11.54
C GLY A 103 -11.59 -12.32 11.80
N VAL A 104 -11.42 -11.15 11.16
CA VAL A 104 -10.30 -10.24 11.44
C VAL A 104 -10.65 -9.23 12.55
N LEU A 105 -11.92 -8.82 12.61
CA LEU A 105 -12.53 -8.04 13.70
C LEU A 105 -13.52 -8.92 14.45
#